data_AF-A0A968VD31-F1
#
_entry.id   AF-A0A968VD31-F1
#
_cell.length_a   1.000
_cell.length_b   1.000
_cell.length_c   1.000
_cell.angle_alpha   90.00
_cell.angle_beta   90.00
_cell.angle_gamma   90.00
#
_symmetry.space_group_name_H-M   'P 1'
#
loop_
_entity.id
_entity.type
_entity.pdbx_description
1 polymer ?
#
loop_
_entity_poly.entity_id
_entity_poly.type
_entity_poly.pdbx_seq_one_letter_code
_entity_poly.pdbx_strand_id
1 'polypeptide(L)' 'MSKLARVAEKVRIFPLITGFFGEISPHIEPVTQILESQGYLVKVELVPYKFQGGGNQLLEVQPQHRNHSAAQGR' A
#
# COMPACT_ATOMS: atom_id res chain seq x y z
N MET A 1 -10.19 3.15 -3.54
CA MET A 1 -9.16 3.31 -2.48
C MET A 1 -9.23 4.62 -1.69
N SER A 2 -9.89 5.69 -2.18
CA SER A 2 -9.86 7.02 -1.52
C SER A 2 -10.40 7.07 -0.07
N LYS A 3 -11.22 6.10 0.38
CA LYS A 3 -11.77 6.11 1.75
C LYS A 3 -10.79 5.60 2.81
N LEU A 4 -9.92 4.63 2.51
CA LEU A 4 -9.01 4.03 3.50
C LEU A 4 -7.81 4.94 3.78
N ALA A 5 -7.16 5.47 2.74
CA ALA A 5 -6.03 6.39 2.90
C ALA A 5 -6.44 7.80 3.37
N ARG A 6 -7.74 8.12 3.37
CA ARG A 6 -8.27 9.33 4.00
C ARG A 6 -8.23 9.26 5.54
N VAL A 7 -8.38 8.06 6.11
CA VAL A 7 -8.45 7.86 7.57
C VAL A 7 -7.09 7.40 8.14
N ALA A 8 -6.35 6.57 7.41
CA ALA A 8 -5.05 6.06 7.84
C ALA A 8 -3.88 6.81 7.21
N GLU A 9 -2.79 6.99 7.97
CA GLU A 9 -1.52 7.55 7.47
C GLU A 9 -0.79 6.60 6.52
N LYS A 10 -0.95 5.31 6.76
CA LYS A 10 -0.37 4.22 5.98
C LYS A 10 -1.38 3.08 5.87
N VAL A 11 -1.54 2.54 4.67
CA VAL A 11 -2.34 1.36 4.40
C VAL A 11 -1.41 0.25 3.95
N ARG A 12 -1.51 -0.92 4.57
CA ARG A 12 -0.75 -2.12 4.19
C ARG A 12 -1.71 -3.18 3.67
N ILE A 13 -1.51 -3.60 2.43
CA ILE A 13 -2.33 -4.61 1.75
C ILE A 13 -1.52 -5.90 1.68
N PHE A 14 -2.08 -6.97 2.24
CA PHE A 14 -1.44 -8.28 2.35
C PHE A 14 -2.49 -9.39 2.22
N PRO A 15 -2.14 -10.55 1.63
CA PRO A 15 -0.91 -10.83 0.87
C PRO A 15 -1.03 -10.34 -0.59
N LEU A 16 0.10 -10.22 -1.29
CA LEU A 16 0.13 -9.82 -2.70
C LEU A 16 0.05 -11.00 -3.69
N ILE A 17 -0.45 -12.15 -3.23
CA ILE A 17 -0.58 -13.36 -4.04
C ILE A 17 -2.03 -13.64 -4.40
N THR A 18 -2.25 -14.21 -5.58
CA THR A 18 -3.51 -14.83 -5.99
C THR A 18 -3.44 -16.34 -5.79
N GLY A 19 -4.47 -16.89 -5.14
CA GLY A 19 -4.59 -18.32 -4.89
C GLY A 19 -3.61 -18.88 -3.85
N PHE A 20 -3.63 -20.20 -3.68
CA PHE A 20 -2.82 -20.89 -2.69
C PHE A 20 -1.36 -21.12 -3.13
N PHE A 21 -1.07 -21.01 -4.43
CA PHE A 21 0.22 -21.37 -5.03
C PHE A 21 1.25 -20.22 -5.09
N GLY A 22 0.90 -19.03 -4.58
CA GLY A 22 1.87 -17.93 -4.46
C GLY A 22 2.11 -17.12 -5.73
N GLU A 23 1.21 -17.19 -6.71
CA GLU A 23 1.31 -16.34 -7.91
C GLU A 23 1.10 -14.88 -7.54
N ILE A 24 1.93 -13.98 -8.06
CA ILE A 24 1.80 -12.54 -7.82
C ILE A 24 0.46 -12.04 -8.38
N SER A 25 -0.26 -11.24 -7.60
CA SER A 25 -1.54 -10.69 -8.04
C SER A 25 -1.36 -9.81 -9.29
N PRO A 26 -2.10 -10.06 -10.39
CA PRO A 26 -2.01 -9.25 -11.61
C PRO A 26 -2.53 -7.83 -11.42
N HIS A 27 -3.18 -7.55 -10.29
CA HIS A 27 -3.71 -6.24 -9.96
C HIS A 27 -2.67 -5.30 -9.34
N ILE A 28 -1.48 -5.79 -8.95
CA ILE A 28 -0.47 -4.96 -8.28
C ILE A 28 -0.05 -3.79 -9.17
N GLU A 29 0.35 -4.09 -10.41
CA GLU A 29 0.82 -3.08 -11.36
C GLU A 29 -0.26 -2.01 -11.67
N PRO A 30 -1.48 -2.38 -12.11
CA PRO A 30 -2.50 -1.38 -12.42
C PRO A 30 -2.95 -0.59 -11.19
N VAL A 31 -3.02 -1.21 -10.00
CA VAL A 31 -3.36 -0.50 -8.76
C VAL A 31 -2.25 0.48 -8.37
N THR A 32 -0.98 0.08 -8.52
CA THR A 32 0.18 0.93 -8.25
C THR A 32 0.15 2.17 -9.14
N GLN A 33 0.00 2.00 -10.45
CA GLN A 33 -0.06 3.11 -11.40
C GLN A 33 -1.22 4.09 -11.11
N ILE A 34 -2.41 3.56 -10.77
CA ILE A 34 -3.57 4.39 -10.42
C ILE A 34 -3.29 5.19 -9.14
N LEU A 35 -2.71 4.56 -8.11
CA LEU A 35 -2.42 5.22 -6.84
C LEU A 35 -1.31 6.27 -6.97
N GLU A 36 -0.25 5.98 -7.72
CA GLU A 36 0.82 6.93 -8.02
C GLU A 36 0.28 8.14 -8.81
N SER A 37 -0.59 7.91 -9.81
CA SER A 37 -1.25 9.01 -10.55
C SER A 37 -2.16 9.88 -9.66
N GLN A 38 -2.59 9.36 -8.51
CA GLN A 38 -3.41 10.07 -7.52
C GLN A 38 -2.58 10.77 -6.44
N GLY A 39 -1.24 10.74 -6.53
CA GLY A 39 -0.33 11.38 -5.57
C GLY A 39 -0.12 10.56 -4.29
N TYR A 40 -0.26 9.24 -4.37
CA TYR A 40 0.18 8.34 -3.30
C TYR A 40 1.56 7.77 -3.59
N LEU A 41 2.36 7.62 -2.54
CA LEU A 41 3.55 6.79 -2.57
C LEU A 41 3.15 5.35 -2.31
N VAL A 42 3.57 4.45 -3.20
CA VAL A 42 3.28 3.03 -3.14
C VAL A 42 4.60 2.26 -3.08
N LYS A 43 4.71 1.27 -2.20
CA LYS A 43 5.92 0.44 -2.07
C LYS A 43 5.55 -1.01 -1.83
N VAL A 44 6.27 -1.93 -2.46
CA VAL A 44 6.22 -3.36 -2.11
C VAL A 44 7.29 -3.63 -1.07
N GLU A 45 6.90 -4.09 0.12
CA GLU A 45 7.83 -4.41 1.21
C GLU A 45 7.82 -5.89 1.53
N LEU A 46 9.00 -6.44 1.87
CA LEU A 46 9.13 -7.79 2.39
C LEU A 46 8.80 -7.82 3.88
N VAL A 47 7.96 -8.76 4.30
CA VAL A 47 7.70 -9.05 5.71
C VAL A 47 8.43 -10.31 6.16
N PRO A 48 8.90 -10.37 7.43
CA PRO A 48 9.64 -11.52 7.95
C PRO A 48 8.78 -12.79 8.16
N TYR A 49 7.49 -12.75 7.80
CA TYR A 49 6.55 -13.84 8.00
C TYR A 49 6.42 -14.72 6.73
N LYS A 50 6.60 -16.04 6.86
CA LYS A 50 6.56 -17.03 5.77
C LYS A 50 5.56 -18.15 6.04
N PHE A 51 4.27 -17.82 6.15
CA PHE A 51 3.24 -18.86 6.29
C PHE A 51 2.85 -19.51 4.95
N GLN A 52 3.13 -18.84 3.82
CA GLN A 52 2.94 -19.37 2.46
C GLN A 52 4.12 -18.97 1.57
N GLY A 53 4.52 -19.85 0.64
CA GLY A 53 5.55 -19.53 -0.35
C GLY A 53 5.15 -18.34 -1.22
N GLY A 54 6.03 -17.34 -1.35
CA GLY A 54 5.75 -16.11 -2.11
C GLY A 54 4.84 -15.08 -1.42
N GLY A 55 4.16 -15.46 -0.33
CA GLY A 55 3.23 -14.60 0.41
C GLY A 55 3.90 -13.66 1.43
N ASN A 56 5.19 -13.34 1.27
CA ASN A 56 5.95 -12.52 2.23
C ASN A 56 6.11 -11.06 1.77
N GLN A 57 5.19 -10.58 0.93
CA GLN A 57 5.20 -9.22 0.41
C GLN A 57 3.90 -8.51 0.78
N LEU A 58 3.98 -7.22 1.09
CA LEU A 58 2.85 -6.32 1.27
C LEU A 58 2.97 -5.09 0.38
N LEU A 59 1.84 -4.49 0.02
CA LEU A 59 1.80 -3.17 -0.64
C LEU A 59 1.53 -2.12 0.44
N GLU A 60 2.50 -1.26 0.71
CA GLU A 60 2.35 -0.08 1.56
C GLU A 60 1.95 1.13 0.70
N VAL A 61 0.91 1.84 1.12
CA VAL A 61 0.38 3.03 0.45
C VAL A 61 0.30 4.17 1.46
N GLN A 62 0.87 5.32 1.12
CA GLN A 62 0.83 6.52 1.95
C GLN A 62 0.70 7.79 1.09
N PRO A 63 0.09 8.89 1.57
CA PRO A 63 0.02 10.14 0.81
C PRO A 63 1.43 10.72 0.54
N GLN A 64 1.69 11.25 -0.67
CA GLN A 64 2.99 11.84 -1.03
C GLN A 64 3.28 13.16 -0.31
N HIS A 65 2.23 13.87 0.10
CA HIS A 65 2.33 15.08 0.92
C HIS A 65 1.28 15.06 2.03
N ARG A 66 1.69 14.79 3.27
CA ARG A 66 1.01 15.33 4.45
C ARG A 66 1.84 16.49 4.96
N ASN A 67 1.55 17.70 4.48
CA ASN A 67 1.93 18.89 5.21
C ASN A 67 1.11 18.91 6.50
N HIS A 68 1.72 18.51 7.61
CA HIS A 68 1.19 18.79 8.93
C HIS A 68 1.40 20.29 9.21
N SER A 69 0.64 21.17 8.55
CA SER A 69 0.39 22.51 9.09
C SER A 69 -0.73 22.38 10.12
N ALA A 70 -0.40 21.85 11.30
CA ALA A 70 -1.19 22.09 12.48
C ALA A 70 -0.93 23.53 12.91
N ALA A 71 -1.87 24.41 12.54
CA ALA A 71 -2.19 25.70 13.12
C ALA A 71 -1.22 26.24 14.21
N GLN A 72 -0.29 27.10 13.80
CA GLN A 72 0.01 28.28 14.61
C GLN A 72 -1.11 29.29 14.34
N GLY A 73 -1.85 29.66 15.39
CA GLY A 73 -2.86 30.71 15.29
C GLY A 73 -3.86 30.70 16.44
N ARG A 74 -3.44 31.16 17.62
CA ARG A 74 -4.00 32.34 18.31
C ARG A 74 -3.12 32.69 19.50
#